data_AF-A0A1Q9T7I1-F1
#
_entry.id   AF-A0A1Q9T7I1-F1
#
_cell.length_a   1.000
_cell.length_b   1.000
_cell.length_c   1.000
_cell.angle_alpha   90.00
_cell.angle_beta   90.00
_cell.angle_gamma   90.00
#
_symmetry.space_group_name_H-M   'P 1'
#
loop_
_entity.id
_entity.type
_entity.pdbx_description
1 polymer ?
#
loop_
_entity_poly.entity_id
_entity_poly.type
_entity_poly.pdbx_seq_one_letter_code
_entity_poly.pdbx_strand_id
1 'polypeptide(L)'
;MHDDVKAYRTYEEQVDLLAGRGMAIGDRGKAIATLQRVNYYRLSGYWYPFRQLVGGNRVDDFYPGTSLDDVVALYEFDVRLRAATFSVLAPIELALRAHLGHELGRVDPCAHLDPDLLGPTVRKGNSYRKWLEGYEAELSRSREDFVAHHHDKYGGRSQFGQR
;
A
#
# COMPACT_ATOMS: atom_id res chain seq x y z
N MET A 1 6.37 18.67 25.73
CA MET A 1 6.59 19.72 24.71
C MET A 1 6.13 19.13 23.38
N HIS A 2 4.91 19.43 22.95
CA HIS A 2 4.44 19.10 21.60
C HIS A 2 4.88 20.23 20.67
N ASP A 3 6.19 20.40 20.51
CA ASP A 3 6.71 21.34 19.53
C ASP A 3 6.73 20.62 18.17
N ASP A 4 6.17 21.31 17.18
CA ASP A 4 6.26 21.06 15.75
C ASP A 4 5.20 20.16 15.08
N VAL A 5 3.93 20.26 15.51
CA VAL A 5 2.80 19.90 14.62
C VAL A 5 2.64 21.03 13.61
N LYS A 6 2.92 20.76 12.32
CA LYS A 6 2.74 21.75 11.25
C LYS A 6 1.31 22.29 11.27
N ALA A 7 1.18 23.60 11.35
CA ALA A 7 -0.11 24.29 11.37
C ALA A 7 -0.97 23.92 10.15
N TYR A 8 -2.28 23.83 10.38
CA TYR A 8 -3.26 23.71 9.30
C TYR A 8 -3.07 24.85 8.29
N ARG A 9 -3.15 24.50 6.99
CA ARG A 9 -3.11 25.46 5.89
C ARG A 9 -4.23 25.17 4.92
N THR A 10 -4.93 26.20 4.45
CA THR A 10 -5.90 26.07 3.36
C THR A 10 -5.21 25.64 2.07
N TYR A 11 -5.98 25.20 1.08
CA TYR A 11 -5.40 24.80 -0.21
C TYR A 11 -4.74 25.97 -0.93
N GLU A 12 -5.30 27.17 -0.81
CA GLU A 12 -4.74 28.42 -1.32
C GLU A 12 -3.37 28.70 -0.67
N GLU A 13 -3.30 28.61 0.66
CA GLU A 13 -2.05 28.82 1.41
C GLU A 13 -0.99 27.77 1.09
N GLN A 14 -1.41 26.53 0.78
CA GLN A 14 -0.50 25.48 0.32
C GLN A 14 0.05 25.81 -1.07
N VAL A 15 -0.78 26.29 -2.00
CA VAL A 15 -0.32 26.74 -3.32
C VAL A 15 0.64 27.94 -3.19
N ASP A 16 0.31 28.91 -2.33
CA ASP A 16 1.18 30.06 -2.08
C ASP A 16 2.52 29.67 -1.49
N LEU A 17 2.53 28.69 -0.58
CA LEU A 17 3.75 28.14 -0.01
C LEU A 17 4.64 27.50 -1.09
N LEU A 18 4.05 26.72 -2.00
CA LEU A 18 4.79 26.08 -3.09
C LEU A 18 5.33 27.11 -4.08
N ALA A 19 4.53 28.10 -4.45
CA ALA A 19 4.95 29.22 -5.30
C ALA A 19 6.10 30.00 -4.66
N GLY A 20 5.97 30.33 -3.37
CA GLY A 20 6.98 31.07 -2.61
C GLY A 20 8.32 30.33 -2.48
N ARG A 21 8.32 29.00 -2.59
CA ARG A 21 9.52 28.15 -2.61
C ARG A 21 10.13 27.96 -4.00
N GLY A 22 9.58 28.62 -5.02
CA GLY A 22 10.10 28.58 -6.39
C GLY A 22 9.49 27.51 -7.28
N MET A 23 8.38 26.86 -6.90
CA MET A 23 7.64 25.96 -7.80
C MET A 23 6.76 26.75 -8.75
N ALA A 24 6.85 26.46 -10.05
CA ALA A 24 5.94 27.01 -11.04
C ALA A 24 4.56 26.34 -10.92
N ILE A 25 3.56 27.11 -10.48
CA ILE A 25 2.20 26.58 -10.22
C ILE A 25 1.35 26.48 -11.50
N GLY A 26 1.55 27.36 -12.48
CA GLY A 26 0.69 27.44 -13.66
C GLY A 26 -0.71 27.99 -13.31
N ASP A 27 -1.76 27.27 -13.71
CA ASP A 27 -3.14 27.63 -13.38
C ASP A 27 -3.43 27.37 -11.90
N ARG A 28 -3.69 28.45 -11.15
CA ARG A 28 -3.93 28.39 -9.70
C ARG A 28 -5.18 27.58 -9.34
N GLY A 29 -6.26 27.70 -10.11
CA GLY A 29 -7.49 26.96 -9.85
C GLY A 29 -7.29 25.45 -10.01
N LYS A 30 -6.58 25.05 -11.06
CA LYS A 30 -6.16 23.67 -11.30
C LYS A 30 -5.25 23.14 -10.19
N ALA A 31 -4.31 23.96 -9.72
CA ALA A 31 -3.41 23.59 -8.62
C ALA A 31 -4.18 23.32 -7.31
N ILE A 32 -5.12 24.19 -6.94
CA ILE A 32 -5.98 24.01 -5.77
C ILE A 32 -6.81 22.73 -5.90
N ALA A 33 -7.50 22.54 -7.03
CA ALA A 33 -8.29 21.33 -7.29
C ALA A 33 -7.44 20.05 -7.23
N THR A 34 -6.17 20.13 -7.65
CA THR A 34 -5.23 19.00 -7.58
C THR A 34 -4.85 18.68 -6.14
N LEU A 35 -4.54 19.68 -5.32
CA LEU A 35 -4.25 19.48 -3.89
C LEU A 35 -5.47 18.99 -3.11
N GLN A 36 -6.68 19.39 -3.50
CA GLN A 36 -7.93 18.86 -2.95
C GLN A 36 -8.09 17.36 -3.25
N ARG A 37 -7.83 16.94 -4.50
CA ARG A 37 -8.00 15.56 -4.94
C ARG A 37 -6.94 14.61 -4.41
N VAL A 38 -5.66 15.00 -4.49
CA VAL A 38 -4.52 14.11 -4.23
C VAL A 38 -3.97 14.26 -2.82
N ASN A 39 -4.23 15.41 -2.16
CA ASN A 39 -3.64 15.82 -0.89
C ASN A 39 -2.16 16.22 -1.00
N TYR A 40 -1.80 17.33 -0.33
CA TYR A 40 -0.44 17.86 -0.25
C TYR A 40 0.59 16.82 0.20
N TYR A 41 0.27 16.02 1.22
CA TYR A 41 1.22 15.06 1.77
C TYR A 41 1.60 13.98 0.77
N ARG A 42 0.62 13.47 0.00
CA ARG A 42 0.86 12.47 -1.04
C ARG A 42 1.75 13.03 -2.15
N LEU A 43 1.43 14.22 -2.66
CA LEU A 43 2.26 14.87 -3.69
C LEU A 43 3.64 15.28 -3.16
N SER A 44 3.79 15.45 -1.84
CA SER A 44 5.06 15.83 -1.25
C SER A 44 6.19 14.82 -1.42
N GLY A 45 5.86 13.53 -1.49
CA GLY A 45 6.83 12.50 -1.86
C GLY A 45 7.35 12.66 -3.29
N TYR A 46 6.53 13.18 -4.20
CA TYR A 46 6.87 13.29 -5.63
C TYR A 46 7.65 14.56 -5.96
N TRP A 47 7.44 15.68 -5.26
CA TRP A 47 8.27 16.88 -5.43
C TRP A 47 9.52 16.91 -4.54
N TYR A 48 9.65 16.01 -3.56
CA TYR A 48 10.84 15.95 -2.68
C TYR A 48 12.17 15.86 -3.46
N PRO A 49 12.28 15.06 -4.54
CA PRO A 49 13.51 15.03 -5.36
C PRO A 49 13.86 16.35 -6.03
N PHE A 50 12.87 17.20 -6.32
CA PHE A 50 13.01 18.48 -7.01
C PHE A 50 13.45 19.63 -6.08
N ARG A 51 13.56 19.37 -4.78
CA ARG A 51 14.13 20.30 -3.81
C ARG A 51 15.63 20.46 -4.00
N GLN A 52 16.11 21.69 -3.86
CA GLN A 52 17.52 22.01 -4.02
C GLN A 52 18.38 21.30 -2.97
N LEU A 53 19.54 20.82 -3.41
CA LEU A 53 20.60 20.32 -2.54
C LEU A 53 21.63 21.44 -2.34
N VAL A 54 21.70 21.96 -1.11
CA VAL A 54 22.66 22.99 -0.71
C VAL A 54 23.56 22.41 0.38
N GLY A 55 24.86 22.32 0.10
CA GLY A 55 25.84 21.78 1.07
C GLY A 55 25.55 20.33 1.49
N GLY A 56 24.95 19.52 0.62
CA GLY A 56 24.57 18.13 0.92
C GLY A 56 23.21 17.96 1.62
N ASN A 57 22.55 19.06 2.00
CA ASN A 57 21.23 19.03 2.64
C ASN A 57 20.14 19.48 1.66
N ARG A 58 18.98 18.82 1.71
CA ARG A 58 17.80 19.25 0.94
C ARG A 58 17.11 20.39 1.66
N VAL A 59 17.01 21.53 1.00
CA VAL A 59 16.27 22.70 1.49
C VAL A 59 14.81 22.65 1.02
N ASP A 60 13.99 23.58 1.49
CA ASP A 60 12.57 23.64 1.11
C ASP A 60 12.33 24.25 -0.27
N ASP A 61 13.32 24.97 -0.82
CA ASP A 61 13.28 25.60 -2.14
C ASP A 61 13.45 24.60 -3.28
N PHE A 62 12.83 24.89 -4.42
CA PHE A 62 12.85 24.03 -5.61
C PHE A 62 13.89 24.49 -6.63
N TYR A 63 14.40 23.56 -7.44
CA TYR A 63 15.26 23.92 -8.57
C TYR A 63 14.49 24.79 -9.58
N PRO A 64 15.13 25.79 -10.21
CA PRO A 64 14.50 26.60 -11.25
C PRO A 64 13.91 25.74 -12.36
N GLY A 65 12.69 26.07 -12.80
CA GLY A 65 11.96 25.30 -13.82
C GLY A 65 11.14 24.12 -13.29
N THR A 66 11.20 23.81 -11.99
CA THR A 66 10.30 22.82 -11.38
C THR A 66 8.85 23.30 -11.46
N SER A 67 7.98 22.55 -12.13
CA SER A 67 6.55 22.85 -12.19
C SER A 67 5.69 21.87 -11.39
N LEU A 68 4.55 22.34 -10.89
CA LEU A 68 3.56 21.48 -10.26
C LEU A 68 3.01 20.44 -11.25
N ASP A 69 2.85 20.82 -12.52
CA ASP A 69 2.38 19.92 -13.56
C ASP A 69 3.33 18.72 -13.78
N ASP A 70 4.65 18.92 -13.71
CA ASP A 70 5.62 17.83 -13.81
C ASP A 70 5.50 16.85 -12.62
N VAL A 71 5.31 17.39 -11.42
CA VAL A 71 5.12 16.57 -10.21
C VAL A 71 3.84 15.75 -10.31
N VAL A 72 2.76 16.36 -10.80
CA VAL A 72 1.47 15.69 -11.00
C VAL A 72 1.58 14.64 -12.10
N ALA A 73 2.29 14.92 -13.20
CA ALA A 73 2.54 13.94 -14.26
C ALA A 73 3.32 12.72 -13.74
N LEU A 74 4.32 12.94 -12.89
CA LEU A 74 5.07 11.87 -12.23
C LEU A 74 4.18 11.03 -11.31
N TYR A 75 3.33 11.69 -10.51
CA TYR A 75 2.34 11.00 -9.67
C TYR A 75 1.39 10.12 -10.50
N GLU A 76 0.81 10.69 -11.57
CA GLU A 76 -0.14 9.98 -12.41
C GLU A 76 0.51 8.83 -13.18
N PHE A 77 1.77 8.99 -13.59
CA PHE A 77 2.56 7.90 -14.16
C PHE A 77 2.68 6.73 -13.18
N ASP A 78 3.07 6.98 -11.94
CA ASP A 78 3.21 5.94 -10.91
C ASP A 78 1.87 5.24 -10.62
N VAL A 79 0.77 5.99 -10.58
CA VAL A 79 -0.58 5.41 -10.43
C VAL A 79 -0.90 4.47 -11.59
N ARG A 80 -0.65 4.88 -12.84
CA ARG A 80 -0.89 4.04 -14.02
C ARG A 80 0.00 2.81 -14.03
N LEU A 81 1.29 2.96 -13.69
CA LEU A 81 2.24 1.86 -13.63
C LEU A 81 1.80 0.82 -12.58
N ARG A 82 1.41 1.28 -11.40
CA ARG A 82 0.89 0.41 -10.33
C ARG A 82 -0.35 -0.34 -10.81
N ALA A 83 -1.31 0.36 -11.40
CA ALA A 83 -2.54 -0.25 -11.89
C ALA A 83 -2.28 -1.32 -12.97
N ALA A 84 -1.42 -1.02 -13.95
CA ALA A 84 -1.05 -1.96 -15.00
C ALA A 84 -0.27 -3.17 -14.46
N THR A 85 0.56 -2.97 -13.43
CA THR A 85 1.27 -4.07 -12.78
C THR A 85 0.29 -5.00 -12.06
N PHE A 86 -0.61 -4.44 -11.26
CA PHE A 86 -1.60 -5.25 -10.53
C PHE A 86 -2.62 -5.93 -11.45
N SER A 87 -2.97 -5.32 -12.59
CA SER A 87 -3.89 -5.97 -13.54
C SER A 87 -3.30 -7.25 -14.14
N VAL A 88 -1.98 -7.35 -14.26
CA VAL A 88 -1.27 -8.56 -14.73
C VAL A 88 -1.01 -9.53 -13.59
N LEU A 89 -0.62 -9.06 -12.40
CA LEU A 89 -0.30 -9.93 -11.26
C LEU A 89 -1.54 -10.59 -10.65
N ALA A 90 -2.69 -9.92 -10.64
CA ALA A 90 -3.92 -10.43 -10.02
C ALA A 90 -4.36 -11.81 -10.55
N PRO A 91 -4.47 -12.06 -11.87
CA PRO A 91 -4.85 -13.39 -12.36
C PRO A 91 -3.79 -14.46 -12.08
N ILE A 92 -2.50 -14.10 -12.08
CA ILE A 92 -1.41 -15.04 -11.75
C ILE A 92 -1.51 -15.46 -10.28
N GLU A 93 -1.69 -14.50 -9.37
CA GLU A 93 -1.89 -14.75 -7.95
C GLU A 93 -3.11 -15.65 -7.71
N LEU A 94 -4.22 -15.36 -8.38
CA LEU A 94 -5.45 -16.15 -8.26
C LEU A 94 -5.23 -17.61 -8.72
N ALA A 95 -4.57 -17.81 -9.86
CA ALA A 95 -4.26 -19.13 -10.38
C ALA A 95 -3.34 -19.91 -9.42
N LEU A 96 -2.28 -19.27 -8.91
CA LEU A 96 -1.38 -19.88 -7.93
C LEU A 96 -2.13 -20.27 -6.66
N ARG A 97 -2.97 -19.38 -6.11
CA ARG A 97 -3.80 -19.67 -4.93
C ARG A 97 -4.73 -20.86 -5.16
N ALA A 98 -5.38 -20.91 -6.32
CA ALA A 98 -6.28 -22.02 -6.67
C ALA A 98 -5.53 -23.35 -6.77
N HIS A 99 -4.39 -23.39 -7.46
CA HIS A 99 -3.58 -24.60 -7.60
C HIS A 99 -2.99 -25.08 -6.26
N LEU A 100 -2.44 -24.16 -5.47
CA LEU A 100 -1.92 -24.49 -4.13
C LEU A 100 -3.04 -24.99 -3.22
N GLY A 101 -4.20 -24.34 -3.22
CA GLY A 101 -5.35 -24.78 -2.43
C GLY A 101 -5.85 -26.17 -2.84
N HIS A 102 -5.90 -26.46 -4.13
CA HIS A 102 -6.31 -27.78 -4.63
C HIS A 102 -5.32 -28.87 -4.22
N GLU A 103 -4.01 -28.66 -4.41
CA GLU A 103 -3.00 -29.67 -4.06
C GLU A 103 -2.87 -29.87 -2.55
N LEU A 104 -2.94 -28.81 -1.75
CA LEU A 104 -2.93 -28.92 -0.29
C LEU A 104 -4.20 -29.60 0.22
N GLY A 105 -5.38 -29.20 -0.29
CA GLY A 105 -6.66 -29.81 0.08
C GLY A 105 -6.75 -31.30 -0.27
N ARG A 106 -6.03 -31.75 -1.31
CA ARG A 106 -5.88 -33.18 -1.64
C ARG A 106 -5.11 -33.97 -0.58
N VAL A 107 -4.19 -33.31 0.14
CA VAL A 107 -3.43 -33.92 1.25
C VAL A 107 -4.24 -33.88 2.55
N ASP A 108 -4.64 -32.67 2.96
CA ASP A 108 -5.52 -32.44 4.11
C ASP A 108 -6.21 -31.08 3.94
N PRO A 109 -7.54 -30.99 4.19
CA PRO A 109 -8.28 -29.73 4.08
C PRO A 109 -7.71 -28.58 4.93
N CYS A 110 -7.01 -28.91 6.02
CA CYS A 110 -6.37 -27.99 6.96
C CYS A 110 -4.84 -28.18 7.01
N ALA A 111 -4.21 -28.64 5.93
CA ALA A 111 -2.77 -28.93 5.89
C ALA A 111 -1.89 -27.76 6.37
N HIS A 112 -2.33 -26.52 6.20
CA HIS A 112 -1.65 -25.31 6.68
C HIS A 112 -1.67 -25.12 8.20
N LEU A 113 -2.54 -25.82 8.92
CA LEU A 113 -2.62 -25.81 10.38
C LEU A 113 -1.83 -26.95 11.02
N ASP A 114 -1.32 -27.88 10.22
CA ASP A 114 -0.51 -29.00 10.70
C ASP A 114 0.95 -28.86 10.24
N PRO A 115 1.88 -28.48 11.14
CA PRO A 115 3.30 -28.36 10.80
C PRO A 115 3.93 -29.69 10.39
N ASP A 116 3.32 -30.84 10.73
CA ASP A 116 3.80 -32.12 10.27
C ASP A 116 3.54 -32.34 8.76
N LEU A 117 2.54 -31.70 8.19
CA LEU A 117 2.24 -31.80 6.75
C LEU A 117 3.05 -30.81 5.88
N LEU A 118 3.70 -29.81 6.49
CA LEU A 118 4.40 -28.72 5.79
C LEU A 118 5.92 -28.90 5.65
N GLY A 119 6.45 -30.01 6.18
CA GLY A 119 7.84 -30.41 6.00
C GLY A 119 8.85 -29.86 7.03
N PRO A 120 10.12 -30.31 6.96
CA PRO A 120 11.09 -30.16 8.05
C PRO A 120 11.56 -28.72 8.32
N THR A 121 11.49 -27.83 7.33
CA THR A 121 11.85 -26.41 7.47
C THR A 121 10.89 -25.67 8.41
N VAL A 122 9.60 -26.04 8.39
CA VAL A 122 8.55 -25.47 9.23
C VAL A 122 8.69 -25.96 10.68
N ARG A 123 9.08 -27.22 10.87
CA ARG A 123 9.22 -27.87 12.18
C ARG A 123 10.42 -27.39 13.01
N LYS A 124 11.48 -26.88 12.36
CA LYS A 124 12.75 -26.55 13.03
C LYS A 124 12.91 -25.07 13.40
N GLY A 125 11.89 -24.23 13.17
CA GLY A 125 12.00 -22.78 13.35
C GLY A 125 10.76 -22.13 13.93
N ASN A 126 10.91 -20.86 14.32
CA ASN A 126 9.83 -20.05 14.89
C ASN A 126 8.95 -19.38 13.81
N SER A 127 9.26 -19.61 12.53
CA SER A 127 8.57 -19.00 11.39
C SER A 127 7.12 -19.47 11.28
N TYR A 128 6.84 -20.74 11.58
CA TYR A 128 5.49 -21.28 11.57
C TYR A 128 4.59 -20.61 12.60
N ARG A 129 5.08 -20.49 13.85
CA ARG A 129 4.33 -19.82 14.92
C ARG A 129 4.06 -18.34 14.59
N LYS A 130 5.07 -17.62 14.08
CA LYS A 130 4.89 -16.23 13.63
C LYS A 130 3.88 -16.11 12.49
N TRP A 131 3.90 -17.05 11.55
CA TRP A 131 2.92 -17.10 10.47
C TRP A 131 1.52 -17.41 11.02
N LEU A 132 1.39 -18.34 11.95
CA LEU A 132 0.13 -18.73 12.57
C LEU A 132 -0.51 -17.57 13.34
N GLU A 133 0.30 -16.82 14.11
CA GLU A 133 -0.14 -15.59 14.80
C GLU A 133 -0.66 -14.55 13.81
N GLY A 134 0.03 -14.36 12.67
CA GLY A 134 -0.42 -13.48 11.60
C GLY A 134 -1.71 -13.96 10.95
N TYR A 135 -1.81 -15.26 10.68
CA TYR A 135 -2.99 -15.90 10.10
C TYR A 135 -4.22 -15.76 11.00
N GLU A 136 -4.09 -16.01 12.31
CA GLU A 136 -5.16 -15.83 13.29
C GLU A 136 -5.59 -14.36 13.41
N ALA A 137 -4.63 -13.44 13.39
CA ALA A 137 -4.93 -12.00 13.40
C ALA A 137 -5.73 -11.58 12.15
N GLU A 138 -5.36 -12.07 10.97
CA GLU A 138 -6.10 -11.78 9.73
C GLU A 138 -7.48 -12.45 9.70
N LEU A 139 -7.60 -13.69 10.18
CA LEU A 139 -8.91 -14.34 10.35
C LEU A 139 -9.83 -13.53 11.27
N SER A 140 -9.32 -13.02 12.40
CA SER A 140 -10.11 -12.22 13.34
C SER A 140 -10.58 -10.87 12.78
N ARG A 141 -9.85 -10.35 11.78
CA ARG A 141 -10.16 -9.08 11.10
C ARG A 141 -11.01 -9.25 9.86
N SER A 142 -10.98 -10.44 9.26
CA SER A 142 -11.74 -10.73 8.05
C SER A 142 -13.24 -10.69 8.32
N ARG A 143 -13.96 -9.96 7.47
CA ARG A 143 -15.42 -9.86 7.44
C ARG A 143 -16.02 -10.58 6.23
N GLU A 144 -15.23 -11.43 5.58
CA GLU A 144 -15.69 -12.12 4.39
C GLU A 144 -16.73 -13.19 4.74
N ASP A 145 -17.82 -13.23 3.98
CA ASP A 145 -18.98 -14.10 4.23
C ASP A 145 -18.58 -15.58 4.29
N PHE A 146 -17.54 -16.00 3.57
CA PHE A 146 -17.05 -17.37 3.61
C PHE A 146 -16.42 -17.72 4.95
N VAL A 147 -15.72 -16.79 5.62
CA VAL A 147 -15.11 -17.00 6.94
C VAL A 147 -16.19 -17.13 8.01
N ALA A 148 -17.22 -16.27 7.94
CA ALA A 148 -18.37 -16.33 8.83
C ALA A 148 -19.17 -17.65 8.65
N HIS A 149 -19.42 -18.06 7.40
CA HIS A 149 -20.07 -19.34 7.09
C HIS A 149 -19.24 -20.54 7.58
N HIS A 150 -17.91 -20.47 7.50
CA HIS A 150 -17.02 -21.53 7.96
C HIS A 150 -16.93 -21.60 9.49
N HIS A 151 -16.99 -20.47 10.18
CA HIS A 151 -17.01 -20.41 11.64
C HIS A 151 -18.28 -21.02 12.22
N ASP A 152 -19.44 -20.72 11.62
CA ASP A 152 -20.75 -21.22 12.06
C ASP A 152 -20.93 -22.73 11.78
N LYS A 153 -20.38 -23.22 10.66
CA LYS A 153 -20.60 -24.60 10.22
C LYS A 153 -19.49 -25.60 10.58
N TYR A 154 -18.26 -25.13 10.79
CA TYR A 154 -17.08 -25.99 11.00
C TYR A 154 -16.17 -25.55 12.16
N GLY A 155 -16.64 -24.68 13.06
CA GLY A 155 -15.93 -24.35 14.31
C GLY A 155 -14.60 -23.59 14.11
N GLY A 156 -14.48 -22.78 13.05
CA GLY A 156 -13.37 -21.84 12.88
C GLY A 156 -12.13 -22.37 12.15
N ARG A 157 -12.12 -23.61 11.65
CA ARG A 157 -11.04 -24.11 10.78
C ARG A 157 -11.37 -23.86 9.32
N SER A 158 -10.81 -22.81 8.71
CA SER A 158 -10.95 -22.57 7.26
C SER A 158 -10.24 -23.67 6.46
N GLN A 159 -10.99 -24.37 5.60
CA GLN A 159 -10.47 -25.42 4.73
C GLN A 159 -9.97 -24.83 3.39
N PHE A 160 -8.91 -25.41 2.82
CA PHE A 160 -8.57 -25.17 1.43
C PHE A 160 -9.54 -25.94 0.52
N GLY A 161 -10.17 -25.21 -0.40
CA GLY A 161 -10.88 -25.77 -1.55
C GLY A 161 -12.22 -26.41 -1.21
N GLN A 162 -13.29 -25.60 -1.20
CA GLN A 162 -14.62 -26.06 -1.63
C GLN A 162 -15.32 -25.00 -2.47
N ARG A 163 -14.87 -24.87 -3.73
CA ARG A 163 -15.63 -24.90 -4.99
C ARG A 163 -14.70 -24.50 -6.13
#